data_AF-A0A0D6AK22-F1
#
_entry.id   AF-A0A0D6AK22-F1
#
_cell.length_a   1.000
_cell.length_b   1.000
_cell.length_c   1.000
_cell.angle_alpha   90.00
_cell.angle_beta   90.00
_cell.angle_gamma   90.00
#
_symmetry.space_group_name_H-M   'P 1'
#
loop_
_entity.id
_entity.type
_entity.pdbx_description
1 polymer ?
#
loop_
_entity_poly.entity_id
_entity_poly.type
_entity_poly.pdbx_seq_one_letter_code
_entity_poly.pdbx_strand_id
1 'polypeptide(L)'
;MLKKNWKTEELIENWTLIPSELELVNQKREANKIGFVVFLKYFQLMAHFPDYPSEIPEQVIAYISNQLNISPKTYFDYNWQGRSAKAYRVEIRILFNFKIATLEDCSTISDWLIAEIIQGRAKI
;
A
#
# COMPACT_ATOMS: atom_id res chain seq x y z
N MET A 1 -10.10 -1.09 4.99
CA MET A 1 -9.63 -2.37 5.55
C MET A 1 -9.59 -3.41 4.45
N LEU A 2 -8.52 -4.20 4.39
CA LEU A 2 -8.34 -5.23 3.37
C LEU A 2 -9.35 -6.37 3.54
N LYS A 3 -9.80 -6.95 2.41
CA LYS A 3 -10.62 -8.17 2.42
C LYS A 3 -9.89 -9.26 3.22
N LYS A 4 -10.60 -9.98 4.10
CA LYS A 4 -9.99 -11.02 4.95
C LYS A 4 -9.79 -12.37 4.25
N ASN A 5 -10.78 -12.78 3.46
CA ASN A 5 -10.79 -14.08 2.78
C ASN A 5 -10.62 -13.88 1.28
N TRP A 6 -9.52 -14.37 0.70
CA TRP A 6 -9.23 -14.25 -0.71
C TRP A 6 -9.41 -15.61 -1.41
N LYS A 7 -10.08 -15.61 -2.55
CA LYS A 7 -10.05 -16.78 -3.43
C LYS A 7 -8.71 -16.85 -4.16
N THR A 8 -8.35 -18.04 -4.65
CA THR A 8 -7.11 -18.24 -5.39
C THR A 8 -7.00 -17.32 -6.60
N GLU A 9 -8.10 -17.15 -7.34
CA GLU A 9 -8.15 -16.27 -8.52
C GLU A 9 -7.90 -14.82 -8.14
N GLU A 10 -8.47 -14.36 -7.03
CA GLU A 10 -8.27 -13.00 -6.53
C GLU A 10 -6.84 -12.78 -6.03
N LEU A 11 -6.20 -13.79 -5.43
CA LEU A 11 -4.77 -13.71 -5.08
C LEU A 11 -3.90 -13.60 -6.32
N ILE A 12 -4.20 -14.40 -7.36
CA ILE A 12 -3.46 -14.34 -8.62
C ILE A 12 -3.60 -12.95 -9.25
N GLU A 13 -4.81 -12.43 -9.33
CA GLU A 13 -5.06 -11.12 -9.94
C GLU A 13 -4.42 -9.96 -9.17
N ASN A 14 -4.51 -9.98 -7.84
CA ASN A 14 -4.21 -8.79 -7.02
C ASN A 14 -2.86 -8.86 -6.31
N TRP A 15 -2.28 -10.04 -6.14
CA TRP A 15 -1.08 -10.24 -5.33
C TRP A 15 0.06 -10.93 -6.07
N THR A 16 -0.12 -11.31 -7.35
CA THR A 16 1.00 -11.76 -8.19
C THR A 16 1.91 -10.58 -8.52
N LEU A 17 3.21 -10.80 -8.36
CA LEU A 17 4.25 -9.86 -8.75
C LEU A 17 4.49 -9.97 -10.26
N ILE A 18 4.23 -8.90 -10.99
CA ILE A 18 4.55 -8.82 -12.41
C ILE A 18 6.05 -8.48 -12.62
N PRO A 19 6.62 -8.67 -13.81
CA PRO A 19 8.06 -8.48 -14.05
C PRO A 19 8.60 -7.10 -13.61
N SER A 20 7.89 -6.02 -13.89
CA SER A 20 8.29 -4.66 -13.47
C SER A 20 8.25 -4.48 -11.95
N GLU A 21 7.33 -5.14 -11.24
CA GLU A 21 7.30 -5.13 -9.78
C GLU A 21 8.48 -5.93 -9.22
N LEU A 22 8.82 -7.08 -9.83
CA LEU A 22 9.98 -7.87 -9.44
C LEU A 22 11.30 -7.10 -9.60
N GLU A 23 11.45 -6.28 -10.65
CA GLU A 23 12.61 -5.40 -10.82
C GLU A 23 12.76 -4.42 -9.64
N LEU A 24 11.66 -3.81 -9.18
CA LEU A 24 11.67 -2.93 -8.01
C LEU A 24 12.00 -3.69 -6.72
N VAL A 25 11.42 -4.88 -6.54
CA VAL A 25 11.65 -5.74 -5.36
C VAL A 25 13.11 -6.20 -5.28
N ASN A 26 13.72 -6.55 -6.41
CA ASN A 26 15.10 -7.03 -6.46
C ASN A 26 16.15 -5.96 -6.14
N GLN A 27 15.77 -4.68 -6.19
CA GLN A 27 16.62 -3.58 -5.71
C GLN A 27 16.64 -3.46 -4.18
N LYS A 28 15.76 -4.19 -3.47
CA LYS A 28 15.66 -4.12 -2.01
C LYS A 28 16.53 -5.21 -1.37
N ARG A 29 17.02 -4.92 -0.16
CA ARG A 29 17.71 -5.92 0.67
C ARG A 29 16.76 -7.10 0.93
N GLU A 30 17.27 -8.33 0.83
CA GLU A 30 16.48 -9.56 1.00
C GLU A 30 15.56 -9.52 2.24
N ALA A 31 16.11 -9.18 3.40
CA ALA A 31 15.38 -9.11 4.67
C ALA A 31 14.19 -8.12 4.68
N ASN A 32 14.15 -7.18 3.72
CA ASN A 32 13.16 -6.11 3.64
C ASN A 32 12.23 -6.23 2.44
N LYS A 33 12.44 -7.20 1.52
CA LYS A 33 11.63 -7.37 0.31
C LYS A 33 10.15 -7.54 0.63
N ILE A 34 9.83 -8.34 1.64
CA ILE A 34 8.44 -8.60 2.04
C ILE A 34 7.69 -7.32 2.43
N GLY A 35 8.34 -6.42 3.19
CA GLY A 35 7.75 -5.15 3.58
C GLY A 35 7.50 -4.23 2.38
N PHE A 36 8.41 -4.21 1.41
CA PHE A 36 8.21 -3.45 0.17
C PHE A 36 7.04 -3.99 -0.65
N VAL A 37 6.98 -5.32 -0.88
CA VAL A 37 5.88 -5.95 -1.65
C VAL A 37 4.53 -5.68 -1.01
N VAL A 38 4.43 -5.84 0.31
CA VAL A 38 3.18 -5.61 1.04
C VAL A 38 2.73 -4.16 0.86
N PHE A 39 3.62 -3.18 1.02
CA PHE A 39 3.25 -1.79 0.78
C PHE A 39 2.87 -1.52 -0.68
N LEU A 40 3.59 -2.09 -1.64
CA LEU A 40 3.34 -1.89 -3.07
C LEU A 40 1.95 -2.38 -3.46
N LYS A 41 1.66 -3.66 -3.19
CA LYS A 41 0.38 -4.30 -3.58
C LYS A 41 -0.79 -3.72 -2.79
N TYR A 42 -0.60 -3.44 -1.50
CA TYR A 42 -1.65 -2.80 -0.70
C TYR A 42 -1.98 -1.40 -1.25
N PHE A 43 -0.97 -0.62 -1.61
CA PHE A 43 -1.19 0.73 -2.15
C PHE A 43 -1.89 0.72 -3.50
N GLN A 44 -1.61 -0.26 -4.37
CA GLN A 44 -2.34 -0.45 -5.63
C GLN A 44 -3.84 -0.69 -5.41
N LEU A 45 -4.19 -1.46 -4.37
CA LEU A 45 -5.57 -1.81 -4.07
C LEU A 45 -6.33 -0.71 -3.32
N MET A 46 -5.64 0.01 -2.43
CA MET A 46 -6.29 0.88 -1.44
C MET A 46 -5.93 2.36 -1.59
N ALA A 47 -4.93 2.71 -2.41
CA ALA A 47 -4.35 4.06 -2.52
C ALA A 47 -3.89 4.67 -1.18
N HIS A 48 -3.65 3.83 -0.17
CA HIS A 48 -3.04 4.18 1.11
C HIS A 48 -2.20 3.01 1.64
N PHE A 49 -1.55 3.16 2.79
CA PHE A 49 -0.75 2.10 3.41
C PHE A 49 -1.52 1.43 4.55
N PRO A 50 -1.22 0.17 4.92
CA PRO A 50 -1.79 -0.44 6.11
C PRO A 50 -1.33 0.33 7.35
N ASP A 51 -2.25 0.56 8.27
CA ASP A 51 -1.98 1.19 9.56
C ASP A 51 -1.32 0.17 10.50
N TYR A 52 -1.76 -1.10 10.40
CA TYR A 52 -1.25 -2.21 11.21
C TYR A 52 -0.86 -3.42 10.36
N PRO A 53 0.23 -4.13 10.71
CA PRO A 53 0.60 -5.38 10.02
C PRO A 53 -0.50 -6.45 10.09
N SER A 54 -1.27 -6.46 11.17
CA SER A 54 -2.40 -7.38 11.35
C SER A 54 -3.53 -7.21 10.34
N GLU A 55 -3.51 -6.15 9.51
CA GLU A 55 -4.48 -5.98 8.42
C GLU A 55 -4.23 -6.90 7.23
N ILE A 56 -3.04 -7.49 7.12
CA ILE A 56 -2.70 -8.39 6.01
C ILE A 56 -3.08 -9.83 6.39
N PRO A 57 -4.00 -10.49 5.65
CA PRO A 57 -4.38 -11.86 5.93
C PRO A 57 -3.21 -12.84 5.78
N GLU A 58 -3.15 -13.87 6.63
CA GLU A 58 -2.11 -14.90 6.57
C GLU A 58 -1.99 -15.57 5.20
N GLN A 59 -3.12 -15.74 4.51
CA GLN A 59 -3.15 -16.29 3.14
C GLN A 59 -2.38 -15.41 2.14
N VAL A 60 -2.50 -14.09 2.26
CA VAL A 60 -1.76 -13.12 1.44
C VAL A 60 -0.28 -13.15 1.80
N ILE A 61 0.05 -13.21 3.09
CA ILE A 61 1.44 -13.32 3.57
C ILE A 61 2.10 -14.57 2.98
N ALA A 62 1.45 -15.73 3.10
CA ALA A 62 1.94 -16.99 2.56
C ALA A 62 2.13 -16.93 1.03
N TYR A 63 1.18 -16.32 0.33
CA TYR A 63 1.23 -16.16 -1.13
C TYR A 63 2.42 -15.29 -1.59
N ILE A 64 2.65 -14.15 -0.93
CA ILE A 64 3.80 -13.27 -1.21
C ILE A 64 5.11 -13.97 -0.87
N SER A 65 5.20 -14.62 0.30
CA SER A 65 6.40 -15.33 0.73
C SER A 65 6.82 -16.43 -0.23
N ASN A 66 5.85 -17.16 -0.80
CA ASN A 66 6.12 -18.17 -1.82
C ASN A 66 6.73 -17.56 -3.09
N GLN A 67 6.16 -16.46 -3.59
CA GLN A 67 6.69 -15.76 -4.77
C GLN A 67 8.12 -15.24 -4.57
N LEU A 68 8.45 -14.83 -3.34
CA LEU A 68 9.78 -14.33 -2.98
C LEU A 68 10.75 -15.46 -2.57
N ASN A 69 10.29 -16.71 -2.49
CA ASN A 69 11.05 -17.85 -1.99
C ASN A 69 11.66 -17.60 -0.59
N ILE A 70 10.86 -17.04 0.33
CA ILE A 70 11.24 -16.76 1.72
C ILE A 70 10.25 -17.37 2.71
N SER A 71 10.65 -17.44 3.98
CA SER A 71 9.75 -17.86 5.05
C SER A 71 8.66 -16.80 5.32
N PRO A 72 7.39 -17.18 5.54
CA PRO A 72 6.37 -16.28 6.08
C PRO A 72 6.76 -15.61 7.39
N LYS A 73 7.66 -16.22 8.18
CA LYS A 73 8.20 -15.63 9.42
C LYS A 73 8.85 -14.27 9.20
N THR A 74 9.49 -14.06 8.04
CA THR A 74 10.13 -12.78 7.69
C THR A 74 9.13 -11.62 7.69
N TYR A 75 7.83 -11.88 7.50
CA TYR A 75 6.79 -10.86 7.63
C TYR A 75 6.69 -10.33 9.06
N PHE A 76 6.71 -11.24 10.04
CA PHE A 76 6.56 -10.92 11.46
C PHE A 76 7.83 -10.32 12.04
N ASP A 77 9.00 -10.67 11.49
CA ASP A 77 10.29 -10.10 11.87
C ASP A 77 10.54 -8.71 11.25
N TYR A 78 9.76 -8.31 10.24
CA TYR A 78 9.95 -7.04 9.56
C TYR A 78 9.60 -5.84 10.46
N ASN A 79 10.48 -4.85 10.50
CA ASN A 79 10.25 -3.62 11.26
C ASN A 79 9.40 -2.61 10.47
N TRP A 80 8.08 -2.69 10.65
CA TRP A 80 7.06 -1.83 10.00
C TRP A 80 7.13 -0.33 10.35
N GLN A 81 7.86 0.03 11.40
CA GLN A 81 8.13 1.42 11.81
C GLN A 81 9.57 1.86 11.57
N GLY A 82 10.39 0.97 11.01
CA GLY A 82 11.80 1.19 10.77
C GLY A 82 12.07 2.17 9.63
N ARG A 83 13.35 2.50 9.47
CA ARG A 83 13.83 3.43 8.42
C ARG A 83 13.45 2.97 7.01
N SER A 84 13.58 1.68 6.73
CA SER A 84 13.22 1.11 5.43
C SER A 84 11.72 1.23 5.15
N ALA A 85 10.85 0.98 6.14
CA ALA A 85 9.41 1.13 5.98
C ALA A 85 9.01 2.56 5.61
N LYS A 86 9.61 3.55 6.30
CA LYS A 86 9.41 4.97 5.96
C LYS A 86 9.87 5.30 4.54
N ALA A 87 11.05 4.83 4.14
CA ALA A 87 11.58 5.06 2.80
C ALA A 87 10.69 4.44 1.71
N TYR A 88 10.20 3.22 1.91
CA TYR A 88 9.32 2.54 0.95
C TYR A 88 7.99 3.26 0.76
N ARG A 89 7.37 3.78 1.82
CA ARG A 89 6.14 4.58 1.69
C ARG A 89 6.34 5.86 0.88
N VAL A 90 7.52 6.48 0.95
CA VAL A 90 7.86 7.65 0.13
C VAL A 90 8.07 7.23 -1.32
N GLU A 91 8.88 6.19 -1.53
CA GLU A 91 9.18 5.65 -2.86
C GLU A 91 7.90 5.25 -3.60
N ILE A 92 7.01 4.50 -2.94
CA ILE A 92 5.75 4.04 -3.54
C ILE A 92 4.83 5.21 -3.89
N ARG A 93 4.74 6.25 -3.06
CA ARG A 93 3.98 7.45 -3.42
C ARG A 93 4.50 8.09 -4.70
N ILE A 94 5.82 8.21 -4.84
CA ILE A 94 6.46 8.75 -6.05
C ILE A 94 6.14 7.86 -7.26
N LEU A 95 6.24 6.54 -7.12
CA LEU A 95 5.94 5.58 -8.19
C LEU A 95 4.51 5.71 -8.74
N PHE A 96 3.54 6.03 -7.88
CA PHE A 96 2.14 6.23 -8.28
C PHE A 96 1.73 7.69 -8.48
N ASN A 97 2.70 8.62 -8.49
CA ASN A 97 2.45 10.06 -8.63
C ASN A 97 1.53 10.65 -7.53
N PHE A 98 1.55 10.08 -6.32
CA PHE A 98 0.88 10.62 -5.14
C PHE A 98 1.77 11.61 -4.40
N LYS A 99 1.17 12.72 -3.94
CA LYS A 99 1.79 13.65 -3.00
C LYS A 99 1.28 13.44 -1.58
N ILE A 100 2.07 13.84 -0.60
CA ILE A 100 1.59 13.97 0.79
C ILE A 100 0.74 15.23 0.85
N ALA A 101 -0.49 15.11 1.39
CA ALA A 101 -1.37 16.25 1.56
C ALA A 101 -0.74 17.28 2.52
N THR A 102 -0.74 18.54 2.10
CA THR A 102 -0.29 19.68 2.90
C THR A 102 -1.48 20.39 3.56
N LEU A 103 -1.21 21.30 4.50
CA LEU A 103 -2.25 22.17 5.06
C LEU A 103 -2.89 23.07 3.98
N GLU A 104 -2.10 23.48 2.99
CA GLU A 104 -2.58 24.25 1.84
C GLU A 104 -3.53 23.42 0.96
N ASP A 105 -3.20 22.14 0.72
CA ASP A 105 -4.11 21.22 0.02
C ASP A 105 -5.44 21.08 0.77
N CYS A 106 -5.39 20.93 2.10
CA CYS A 106 -6.59 20.84 2.93
C CYS A 106 -7.44 22.12 2.87
N SER A 107 -6.81 23.31 2.90
CA SER A 107 -7.51 24.58 2.74
C SER A 107 -8.18 24.65 1.37
N THR A 108 -7.43 24.37 0.31
CA THR A 108 -7.91 24.41 -1.08
C THR A 108 -9.12 23.50 -1.29
N ILE A 109 -9.05 22.27 -0.77
CA ILE A 109 -10.16 21.30 -0.84
C ILE A 109 -11.36 21.78 -0.03
N SER A 110 -11.13 22.36 1.16
CA SER A 110 -12.21 22.88 2.01
C SER A 110 -12.94 24.06 1.36
N ASP A 111 -12.18 25.00 0.79
CA ASP A 111 -12.73 26.16 0.08
C ASP A 111 -13.55 25.73 -1.13
N TRP A 112 -13.03 24.78 -1.92
CA TRP A 112 -13.75 24.18 -3.04
C TRP A 112 -15.05 23.48 -2.60
N LEU A 113 -15.01 22.67 -1.53
CA LEU A 113 -16.18 21.98 -0.99
C LEU A 113 -17.27 22.96 -0.55
N ILE A 114 -16.90 24.06 0.10
CA ILE A 114 -17.84 25.10 0.52
C ILE A 114 -18.49 25.75 -0.70
N ALA A 115 -17.70 26.17 -1.68
CA ALA A 115 -18.17 26.87 -2.86
C ALA A 115 -19.10 26.01 -3.72
N GLU A 116 -18.71 24.77 -4.02
CA GLU A 116 -19.42 23.95 -5.01
C GLU A 116 -20.50 23.06 -4.42
N ILE A 117 -20.29 22.51 -3.21
CA ILE A 117 -21.19 21.51 -2.64
C ILE A 117 -22.12 22.12 -1.59
N ILE A 118 -21.59 22.94 -0.68
CA ILE A 118 -22.37 23.49 0.44
C ILE A 118 -23.26 24.64 -0.03
N GLN A 119 -22.73 25.59 -0.80
CA GLN A 119 -23.55 26.67 -1.35
C GLN A 119 -24.53 26.19 -2.44
N GLY A 120 -24.20 25.11 -3.16
CA GLY A 120 -25.08 24.47 -4.15
C GLY A 120 -26.37 23.85 -3.55
N ARG A 121 -26.37 23.46 -2.26
CA ARG A 121 -27.55 22.90 -1.59
C ARG A 121 -28.54 23.96 -1.06
N ALA A 122 -28.16 25.24 -1.01
CA ALA A 122 -29.04 26.31 -0.57
C ALA A 122 -30.00 26.83 -1.67
N LYS A 123 -29.98 26.23 -2.87
CA LYS A 123 -30.80 26.58 -4.03
C LYS A 123 -31.86 25.53 -4.42
N ILE A 124 -32.29 24.67 -3.48
CA ILE A 124 -33.39 23.71 -3.71
C ILE A 124 -34.62 24.16 -2.92
#